data_AF-A0AAW8QN19-F1
#
_entry.id   AF-A0AAW8QN19-F1
#
_cell.length_a   1.000
_cell.length_b   1.000
_cell.length_c   1.000
_cell.angle_alpha   90.00
_cell.angle_beta   90.00
_cell.angle_gamma   90.00
#
_symmetry.space_group_name_H-M   'P 1'
#
loop_
_entity.id
_entity.type
_entity.pdbx_description
1 polymer ?
#
loop_
_entity_poly.entity_id
_entity_poly.type
_entity_poly.pdbx_seq_one_letter_code
_entity_poly.pdbx_strand_id
1 'polypeptide(L)'
;MMKKILLIAVSLFFVGCSENKPLTPEEQWHGFCTSVGNAARSIVFDRQQAIEKTQAVEHANKIEDDITKKFILNVIEKVYAIPKEELTKDSQALQEKVRKQAMDECLATPHDKMPKYKSF
;
A
#
# COMPACT_ATOMS: atom_id res chain seq x y z
N MET A 1 -21.83 -40.10 51.92
CA MET A 1 -21.29 -38.72 52.02
C MET A 1 -19.81 -38.75 51.68
N MET A 2 -19.42 -38.18 50.54
CA MET A 2 -18.06 -37.67 50.30
C MET A 2 -18.12 -36.79 49.03
N LYS A 3 -18.02 -35.48 49.27
CA LYS A 3 -18.05 -34.40 48.29
C LYS A 3 -16.62 -34.08 47.91
N LYS A 4 -16.14 -34.47 46.72
CA LYS A 4 -14.83 -33.99 46.22
C LYS A 4 -14.84 -33.75 44.70
N ILE A 5 -15.20 -32.51 44.38
CA ILE A 5 -14.54 -31.59 43.42
C ILE A 5 -14.34 -32.13 42.00
N LEU A 6 -15.27 -31.69 41.14
CA LEU A 6 -15.15 -31.64 39.69
C LEU A 6 -14.00 -30.68 39.32
N LEU A 7 -12.83 -31.20 39.00
CA LEU A 7 -11.75 -30.41 38.39
C LEU A 7 -12.08 -30.25 36.90
N ILE A 8 -12.79 -29.17 36.57
CA ILE A 8 -12.88 -28.68 35.19
C ILE A 8 -11.49 -28.16 34.84
N ALA A 9 -10.72 -28.97 34.11
CA ALA A 9 -9.52 -28.53 33.44
C ALA A 9 -9.93 -27.53 32.35
N VAL A 10 -9.97 -26.24 32.70
CA VAL A 10 -10.03 -25.16 31.72
C VAL A 10 -8.65 -25.14 31.05
N SER A 11 -8.53 -25.86 29.94
CA SER A 11 -7.48 -25.64 28.97
C SER A 11 -7.66 -24.22 28.41
N LEU A 12 -7.01 -23.26 29.07
CA LEU A 12 -6.64 -22.00 28.45
C LEU A 12 -5.72 -22.35 27.28
N PHE A 13 -6.30 -22.58 26.11
CA PHE A 13 -5.62 -22.33 24.86
C PHE A 13 -5.32 -20.82 24.86
N PHE A 14 -4.19 -20.46 25.44
CA PHE A 14 -3.42 -19.34 24.93
C PHE A 14 -3.14 -19.71 23.47
N VAL A 15 -4.05 -19.34 22.57
CA VAL A 15 -3.67 -18.98 21.22
C VAL A 15 -2.71 -17.81 21.40
N GLY A 16 -1.46 -18.14 21.72
CA GLY A 16 -0.37 -17.20 21.63
C GLY A 16 -0.50 -16.59 20.25
N CYS A 17 -0.44 -15.26 20.17
CA CYS A 17 -0.19 -14.60 18.91
C CYS A 17 1.01 -15.32 18.31
N SER A 18 0.76 -16.22 17.36
CA SER A 18 1.76 -16.76 16.48
C SER A 18 2.39 -15.52 15.88
N GLU A 19 3.58 -15.14 16.35
CA GLU A 19 4.39 -14.14 15.67
C GLU A 19 4.46 -14.62 14.23
N ASN A 20 3.76 -13.91 13.34
CA ASN A 20 3.77 -14.25 11.93
C ASN A 20 5.23 -14.31 11.50
N LYS A 21 5.61 -15.39 10.81
CA LYS A 21 6.98 -15.54 10.30
C LYS A 21 7.35 -14.24 9.58
N PRO A 22 8.53 -13.65 9.88
CA PRO A 22 8.95 -12.43 9.20
C PRO A 22 8.97 -12.69 7.69
N LEU A 23 8.35 -11.78 6.94
CA LEU A 23 8.28 -11.84 5.48
C LEU A 23 9.69 -11.86 4.87
N THR A 24 9.88 -12.59 3.77
CA THR A 24 11.12 -12.53 3.00
C THR A 24 11.29 -11.14 2.36
N PRO A 25 12.51 -10.72 1.98
CA PRO A 25 12.72 -9.45 1.28
C PRO A 25 11.82 -9.29 0.04
N GLU A 26 11.61 -10.36 -0.71
CA GLU A 26 10.77 -10.39 -1.91
C GLU A 26 9.29 -10.21 -1.56
N GLU A 27 8.81 -10.86 -0.49
CA GLU A 27 7.44 -10.70 -0.01
C GLU A 27 7.19 -9.28 0.53
N GLN A 28 8.18 -8.71 1.24
CA GLN A 28 8.12 -7.32 1.68
C GLN A 28 8.14 -6.37 0.48
N TRP A 29 8.95 -6.62 -0.55
CA TRP A 29 9.01 -5.79 -1.75
C TRP A 29 7.70 -5.85 -2.53
N HIS A 30 7.14 -7.04 -2.70
CA HIS A 30 5.83 -7.21 -3.33
C HIS A 30 4.72 -6.49 -2.55
N GLY A 31 4.74 -6.59 -1.21
CA GLY A 31 3.84 -5.85 -0.33
C GLY A 31 3.97 -4.34 -0.51
N PHE A 32 5.19 -3.81 -0.51
CA PHE A 32 5.47 -2.41 -0.78
C PHE A 32 4.92 -1.96 -2.14
N CYS A 33 5.21 -2.70 -3.22
CA CYS A 33 4.74 -2.36 -4.55
C CYS A 33 3.22 -2.44 -4.69
N THR A 34 2.56 -3.32 -3.92
CA THR A 34 1.10 -3.31 -3.79
C THR A 34 0.60 -1.99 -3.20
N SER A 35 1.26 -1.50 -2.13
CA SER A 35 0.95 -0.19 -1.55
C SER A 35 1.21 0.97 -2.51
N VAL A 36 2.29 0.92 -3.30
CA VAL A 36 2.56 1.92 -4.36
C VAL A 36 1.44 1.93 -5.39
N GLY A 37 0.99 0.75 -5.84
CA GLY A 37 -0.17 0.64 -6.73
C GLY A 37 -1.43 1.28 -6.12
N ASN A 38 -1.74 0.97 -4.86
CA ASN A 38 -2.91 1.53 -4.17
C ASN A 38 -2.82 3.06 -3.99
N ALA A 39 -1.62 3.58 -3.73
CA ALA A 39 -1.39 5.02 -3.72
C ALA A 39 -1.64 5.63 -5.11
N ALA A 40 -1.19 4.99 -6.18
CA ALA A 40 -1.44 5.45 -7.55
C ALA A 40 -2.94 5.49 -7.90
N ARG A 41 -3.70 4.48 -7.48
CA ARG A 41 -5.16 4.49 -7.58
C ARG A 41 -5.77 5.71 -6.89
N SER A 42 -5.31 6.00 -5.66
CA SER A 42 -5.82 7.11 -4.85
C SER A 42 -5.45 8.46 -5.46
N ILE A 43 -4.25 8.61 -6.02
CA ILE A 43 -3.82 9.84 -6.70
C ILE A 43 -4.65 10.11 -7.97
N VAL A 44 -5.05 9.07 -8.72
CA VAL A 44 -6.00 9.22 -9.82
C VAL A 44 -7.35 9.69 -9.31
N PHE A 45 -7.85 9.09 -8.23
CA PHE A 45 -9.10 9.51 -7.60
C PHE A 45 -9.05 10.98 -7.16
N ASP A 46 -8.00 11.40 -6.46
CA ASP A 46 -7.80 12.79 -6.03
C ASP A 46 -7.80 13.76 -7.23
N ARG A 47 -7.12 13.38 -8.32
CA ARG A 47 -7.13 14.17 -9.56
C ARG A 47 -8.52 14.24 -10.20
N GLN A 48 -9.29 13.16 -10.16
CA GLN A 48 -10.70 13.16 -10.58
C GLN A 48 -11.56 14.08 -9.71
N GLN A 49 -11.18 14.28 -8.43
CA GLN A 49 -11.79 15.26 -7.52
C GLN A 49 -11.18 16.68 -7.63
N ALA A 50 -10.44 16.96 -8.71
CA ALA A 50 -9.83 18.25 -8.99
C ALA A 50 -8.80 18.73 -7.93
N ILE A 51 -8.14 17.79 -7.23
CA ILE A 51 -6.92 18.13 -6.50
C ILE A 51 -5.85 18.59 -7.49
N GLU A 52 -5.18 19.69 -7.18
CA GLU A 52 -4.15 20.28 -8.02
C GLU A 52 -2.80 19.57 -7.84
N LYS A 53 -1.99 19.55 -8.90
CA LYS A 53 -0.68 18.88 -8.89
C LYS A 53 0.21 19.38 -7.77
N THR A 54 0.21 20.68 -7.52
CA THR A 54 1.00 21.32 -6.48
C THR A 54 0.64 20.80 -5.09
N GLN A 55 -0.65 20.58 -4.81
CA GLN A 55 -1.11 20.03 -3.53
C GLN A 55 -0.71 18.55 -3.37
N ALA A 56 -0.84 17.76 -4.44
CA ALA A 56 -0.38 16.37 -4.44
C ALA A 56 1.14 16.27 -4.19
N VAL A 57 1.93 17.12 -4.84
CA VAL A 57 3.39 17.20 -4.64
C VAL A 57 3.73 17.65 -3.22
N GLU A 58 3.05 18.66 -2.68
CA GLU A 58 3.25 19.12 -1.31
C GLU A 58 2.96 17.99 -0.30
N HIS A 59 1.89 17.22 -0.51
CA HIS A 59 1.57 16.06 0.33
C HIS A 59 2.67 14.99 0.23
N ALA A 60 3.11 14.65 -0.97
CA ALA A 60 4.17 13.65 -1.19
C ALA A 60 5.51 14.06 -0.58
N ASN A 61 5.83 15.35 -0.56
CA ASN A 61 7.08 15.86 0.05
C ASN A 61 7.14 15.68 1.58
N LYS A 62 6.02 15.36 2.24
CA LYS A 62 5.97 15.03 3.68
C LYS A 62 6.43 13.59 3.98
N ILE A 63 6.58 12.75 2.95
CA ILE A 63 7.08 11.38 3.10
C ILE A 63 8.57 11.45 3.47
N GLU A 64 9.00 10.79 4.54
CA GLU A 64 10.40 10.81 4.95
C GLU A 64 11.26 9.82 4.15
N ASP A 65 10.72 8.63 3.87
CA ASP A 65 11.42 7.58 3.13
C ASP A 65 11.61 7.97 1.65
N ASP A 66 12.87 8.18 1.24
CA ASP A 66 13.20 8.69 -0.09
C ASP A 66 12.82 7.74 -1.23
N ILE A 67 12.84 6.43 -0.99
CA ILE A 67 12.42 5.42 -1.98
C ILE A 67 10.92 5.58 -2.23
N THR A 68 10.13 5.58 -1.17
CA THR A 68 8.68 5.78 -1.22
C THR A 68 8.34 7.11 -1.87
N LYS A 69 8.94 8.21 -1.39
CA LYS A 69 8.76 9.56 -1.94
C LYS A 69 9.01 9.59 -3.45
N LYS A 70 10.11 8.98 -3.91
CA LYS A 70 10.46 8.92 -5.34
C LYS A 70 9.39 8.20 -6.15
N PHE A 71 8.89 7.05 -5.69
CA PHE A 71 7.80 6.34 -6.37
C PHE A 71 6.53 7.19 -6.44
N ILE A 72 6.12 7.79 -5.32
CA ILE A 72 4.90 8.60 -5.25
C ILE A 72 5.01 9.85 -6.13
N LEU A 73 6.14 10.56 -6.13
CA LEU A 73 6.35 11.71 -7.01
C LEU A 73 6.29 11.31 -8.49
N ASN A 74 6.90 10.18 -8.88
CA ASN A 74 6.82 9.68 -10.25
C ASN A 74 5.38 9.30 -10.65
N VAL A 75 4.61 8.69 -9.74
CA VAL A 75 3.20 8.41 -9.94
C VAL A 75 2.40 9.70 -10.13
N ILE A 76 2.64 10.73 -9.33
CA ILE A 76 2.01 12.05 -9.50
C ILE A 76 2.33 12.62 -10.89
N GLU A 77 3.59 12.62 -11.32
CA GLU A 77 3.96 13.11 -12.65
C GLU A 77 3.18 12.39 -13.76
N LYS A 78 3.12 11.05 -13.72
CA LYS A 78 2.39 10.24 -14.71
C LYS A 78 0.90 10.47 -14.65
N VAL A 79 0.30 10.47 -13.46
CA VAL A 79 -1.13 10.68 -13.29
C VAL A 79 -1.51 12.06 -13.79
N TYR A 80 -0.73 13.10 -13.52
CA TYR A 80 -1.05 14.47 -13.96
C TYR A 80 -0.78 14.74 -15.44
N ALA A 81 -0.07 13.84 -16.13
CA ALA A 81 0.08 13.88 -17.59
C ALA A 81 -1.13 13.29 -18.34
N ILE A 82 -2.04 12.58 -17.68
CA ILE A 82 -3.25 12.03 -18.32
C ILE A 82 -4.15 13.22 -18.80
N PRO A 83 -4.72 13.20 -20.02
CA PRO A 83 -5.63 14.25 -20.47
C PRO A 83 -6.88 14.36 -19.58
N LYS A 84 -7.40 15.58 -19.36
CA LYS A 84 -8.57 15.80 -18.48
C LYS A 84 -9.80 15.04 -18.97
N GLU A 85 -9.94 14.89 -20.28
CA GLU A 85 -11.04 14.21 -20.96
C GLU A 85 -11.02 12.71 -20.71
N GLU A 86 -9.88 12.12 -20.33
CA GLU A 86 -9.76 10.70 -20.00
C GLU A 86 -10.13 10.40 -18.55
N LEU A 87 -10.09 11.40 -17.65
CA LEU A 87 -10.32 11.20 -16.22
C LEU A 87 -11.74 10.75 -15.87
N THR A 88 -12.74 11.11 -16.70
CA THR A 88 -14.17 10.89 -16.41
C THR A 88 -14.85 9.86 -17.31
N LYS A 89 -14.20 9.40 -18.38
CA LYS A 89 -14.78 8.43 -19.34
C LYS A 89 -15.12 7.09 -18.69
N ASP A 90 -14.15 6.51 -17.99
CA ASP A 90 -14.31 5.31 -17.18
C ASP A 90 -13.37 5.43 -15.98
N SER A 91 -13.88 6.10 -14.94
CA SER A 91 -13.06 6.52 -13.80
C SER A 91 -12.47 5.34 -13.04
N GLN A 92 -13.23 4.25 -12.89
CA GLN A 92 -12.79 3.05 -12.18
C GLN A 92 -11.80 2.24 -13.01
N ALA A 93 -12.03 2.06 -14.32
CA ALA A 93 -11.08 1.36 -15.18
C ALA A 93 -9.74 2.11 -15.27
N LEU A 94 -9.77 3.46 -15.32
CA LEU A 94 -8.55 4.26 -15.30
C LEU A 94 -7.79 4.10 -13.99
N GLN A 95 -8.48 4.18 -12.84
CA GLN A 95 -7.90 3.94 -11.53
C GLN A 95 -7.21 2.58 -11.45
N GLU A 96 -7.86 1.51 -11.94
CA GLU A 96 -7.25 0.17 -11.91
C GLU A 96 -6.11 -0.02 -12.88
N LYS A 97 -6.22 0.55 -14.07
CA LYS A 97 -5.13 0.56 -15.05
C LYS A 97 -3.88 1.18 -14.44
N VAL A 98 -4.01 2.36 -13.84
CA VAL A 98 -2.88 3.07 -13.22
C VAL A 98 -2.36 2.33 -11.98
N ARG A 99 -3.25 1.77 -11.14
CA ARG A 99 -2.87 0.92 -9.99
C ARG A 99 -1.95 -0.22 -10.42
N LYS A 100 -2.36 -0.96 -11.45
CA LYS A 100 -1.62 -2.10 -11.98
C LYS A 100 -0.29 -1.66 -12.60
N GLN A 101 -0.30 -0.63 -13.44
CA GLN A 101 0.92 -0.12 -14.06
C GLN A 101 1.95 0.33 -13.02
N ALA A 102 1.54 1.07 -11.99
CA ALA A 102 2.45 1.53 -10.94
C ALA A 102 3.01 0.37 -10.11
N MET A 103 2.20 -0.64 -9.81
CA MET A 103 2.64 -1.86 -9.13
C MET A 103 3.65 -2.64 -9.98
N ASP A 104 3.35 -2.88 -11.26
CA ASP A 104 4.20 -3.64 -12.17
C ASP A 104 5.56 -2.94 -12.39
N GLU A 105 5.56 -1.61 -12.54
CA GLU A 105 6.78 -0.82 -12.64
C GLU A 105 7.62 -0.83 -11.35
N CYS A 106 6.97 -0.79 -10.19
CA CYS A 106 7.65 -0.94 -8.91
C CYS A 106 8.30 -2.32 -8.80
N LEU A 107 7.58 -3.39 -9.14
CA LEU A 107 8.11 -4.75 -9.08
C LEU A 107 9.31 -4.96 -10.02
N ALA A 108 9.34 -4.29 -11.16
CA ALA A 108 10.44 -4.33 -12.11
C ALA A 108 11.67 -3.50 -11.68
N THR A 109 11.53 -2.67 -10.65
CA THR A 109 12.64 -1.83 -10.16
C THR A 109 13.56 -2.64 -9.25
N PRO A 110 14.89 -2.61 -9.46
CA PRO A 110 15.85 -3.22 -8.54
C PRO A 110 15.68 -2.68 -7.11
N HIS A 111 15.71 -3.57 -6.11
CA HIS A 111 15.47 -3.23 -4.70
C HIS A 111 16.61 -3.70 -3.80
N ASP A 112 17.75 -3.03 -3.88
CA ASP A 112 18.89 -3.30 -3.00
C ASP A 112 18.67 -2.78 -1.57
N LYS A 113 17.69 -1.90 -1.37
CA LYS A 113 17.32 -1.31 -0.10
C LYS A 113 15.80 -1.35 0.08
N MET A 114 15.36 -1.91 1.19
CA MET A 114 13.94 -1.92 1.52
C MET A 114 13.48 -0.56 2.06
N PRO A 115 12.37 0.00 1.54
CA PRO A 115 11.78 1.21 2.08
C PRO A 115 11.28 0.95 3.49
N LYS A 116 11.38 1.97 4.35
CA LYS A 116 10.78 1.93 5.70
C LYS A 116 9.30 2.25 5.60
N TYR A 117 8.51 1.31 5.11
CA TYR A 117 7.07 1.47 4.97
C TYR A 117 6.34 0.69 6.07
N LYS A 118 5.28 1.28 6.61
CA LYS A 118 4.40 0.60 7.54
C LYS A 118 3.53 -0.37 6.73
N SER A 119 3.60 -1.66 7.04
CA SER A 119 2.59 -2.62 6.57
C SER A 119 1.24 -2.22 7.16
N PHE A 120 0.26 -1.96 6.28
CA PHE A 120 -1.12 -1.64 6.67
C PHE A 120 -1.93 -2.93 6.78
#